data_AF-S2K8M1-F1
#
_entry.id   AF-S2K8M1-F1
#
_cell.length_a   1.000
_cell.length_b   1.000
_cell.length_c   1.000
_cell.angle_alpha   90.00
_cell.angle_beta   90.00
_cell.angle_gamma   90.00
#
_symmetry.space_group_name_H-M   'P 1'
#
loop_
_entity.id
_entity.type
_entity.pdbx_description
1 polymer ?
#
loop_
_entity_poly.entity_id
_entity_poly.type
_entity_poly.pdbx_seq_one_letter_code
_entity_poly.pdbx_strand_id
1 'polypeptide(L)'
;MSSQKDHVVDEELFQFYLQFQLRKIKKSMRLWNDSSEKDAIINILNSCQYVNGNTLRMIFDDIFDNSVQMFTPPRTAVTTANKPVVKEEEGHGSTSHADASKLGSEGTEPTPLYDSTDNENEHTTQSDEESQSDYRDSDDEELKSKINKSIITRNNDLSLPSFLQYTVTKSACNDLRVMLSNLRVTKDIFRSRMNIIKDSFKIHYKLRSQNSPSTEPNCRFEIINHFNYRESMGQCQLNLIAYQLGKIEEMEKEALSTKQVKVNRCQYYYDLSVSLNEPKMARDSQVKEFPRYCERAKQVVEKLGVYVLFMPEIMPPTLYRKMRDADFPRMKDYLDSKCSQFKDIARLDGNGNLIVSEQTGDLSKFLKTDIPYNSRFVDFSL
;
A
#
# COMPACT_ATOMS: atom_id res chain seq x y z
N MET A 1 19.28 -16.68 33.28
CA MET A 1 19.84 -15.47 32.66
C MET A 1 20.61 -15.90 31.43
N SER A 2 20.08 -15.62 30.24
CA SER A 2 20.69 -16.02 28.97
C SER A 2 21.81 -15.04 28.66
N SER A 3 23.05 -15.52 28.63
CA SER A 3 24.18 -14.79 28.07
C SER A 3 23.87 -14.49 26.60
N GLN A 4 23.58 -13.22 26.30
CA GLN A 4 23.63 -12.73 24.93
C GLN A 4 25.10 -12.86 24.51
N LYS A 5 25.37 -13.72 23.53
CA LYS A 5 26.68 -13.76 22.90
C LYS A 5 26.91 -12.39 22.27
N ASP A 6 27.95 -11.69 22.72
CA ASP A 6 28.44 -10.48 22.06
C ASP A 6 28.95 -10.88 20.67
N HIS A 7 28.05 -10.79 19.69
CA HIS A 7 28.40 -10.91 18.30
C HIS A 7 29.11 -9.62 17.88
N VAL A 8 30.43 -9.72 17.72
CA VAL A 8 31.27 -8.68 17.12
C VAL A 8 30.74 -8.39 15.72
N VAL A 9 30.49 -7.12 15.44
CA VAL A 9 30.05 -6.65 14.13
C VAL A 9 31.19 -6.82 13.12
N ASP A 10 30.88 -7.48 12.02
CA ASP A 10 31.76 -7.54 10.83
C ASP A 10 31.80 -6.14 10.19
N GLU A 11 32.97 -5.51 10.26
CA GLU A 11 33.15 -4.13 9.82
C GLU A 11 32.99 -3.97 8.29
N GLU A 12 33.43 -4.95 7.50
CA GLU A 12 33.30 -4.87 6.04
C GLU A 12 31.85 -4.97 5.61
N LEU A 13 31.11 -5.92 6.22
CA LEU A 13 29.69 -6.08 5.96
C LEU A 13 28.89 -4.87 6.45
N PHE A 14 29.26 -4.31 7.60
CA PHE A 14 28.65 -3.10 8.15
C PHE A 14 28.83 -1.90 7.22
N GLN A 15 30.06 -1.64 6.76
CA GLN A 15 30.36 -0.54 5.84
C GLN A 15 29.63 -0.71 4.49
N PHE A 16 29.57 -1.94 3.97
CA PHE A 16 28.80 -2.24 2.77
C PHE A 16 27.31 -1.94 2.94
N TYR A 17 26.72 -2.38 4.06
CA TYR A 17 25.30 -2.13 4.36
C TYR A 17 25.00 -0.64 4.53
N LEU A 18 25.88 0.09 5.23
CA LEU A 18 25.74 1.53 5.44
C LEU A 18 25.77 2.30 4.10
N GLN A 19 26.72 1.97 3.21
CA GLN A 19 26.78 2.56 1.88
C GLN A 19 25.57 2.22 1.01
N PHE A 20 25.08 0.97 1.10
CA PHE A 20 23.88 0.55 0.40
C PHE A 20 22.65 1.35 0.85
N GLN A 21 22.45 1.51 2.16
CA GLN A 21 21.33 2.30 2.71
C GLN A 21 21.45 3.79 2.34
N LEU A 22 22.66 4.35 2.40
CA LEU A 22 22.90 5.73 2.01
C LEU A 22 22.57 5.99 0.54
N ARG A 23 22.95 5.07 -0.37
CA ARG A 23 22.56 5.13 -1.78
C ARG A 23 21.06 5.00 -1.98
N LYS A 24 20.41 4.10 -1.22
CA LYS A 24 18.95 3.89 -1.27
C LYS A 24 18.21 5.16 -0.85
N ILE A 25 18.61 5.81 0.24
CA ILE A 25 17.98 7.04 0.76
C ILE A 25 18.23 8.21 -0.18
N LYS A 26 19.46 8.41 -0.66
CA LYS A 26 19.79 9.47 -1.64
C LYS A 26 18.94 9.36 -2.90
N LYS A 27 18.76 8.15 -3.43
CA LYS A 27 17.93 7.88 -4.62
C LYS A 27 16.43 7.88 -4.34
N SER A 28 16.00 7.79 -3.08
CA SER A 28 14.57 7.86 -2.74
C SER A 28 14.07 9.31 -2.86
N MET A 29 13.22 9.58 -3.85
CA MET A 29 12.56 10.88 -4.01
C MET A 29 11.22 10.98 -3.26
N ARG A 30 10.67 9.87 -2.77
CA ARG A 30 9.24 9.77 -2.41
C ARG A 30 8.93 9.42 -0.96
N LEU A 31 9.92 9.05 -0.13
CA LEU A 31 9.69 8.54 1.22
C LEU A 31 9.74 9.62 2.32
N TRP A 32 9.97 10.88 1.96
CA TRP A 32 10.24 11.95 2.92
C TRP A 32 9.25 13.08 2.69
N ASN A 33 8.36 13.28 3.66
CA ASN A 33 7.38 14.38 3.65
C ASN A 33 8.05 15.75 3.86
N ASP A 34 9.26 15.75 4.42
CA ASP A 34 10.11 16.93 4.63
C ASP A 34 11.52 16.65 4.09
N SER A 35 12.03 17.56 3.25
CA SER A 35 13.42 17.52 2.76
C SER A 35 14.43 17.65 3.90
N SER A 36 14.08 18.35 4.98
CA SER A 36 14.96 18.56 6.13
C SER A 36 15.23 17.26 6.91
N GLU A 37 14.23 16.39 7.04
CA GLU A 37 14.34 15.09 7.70
C GLU A 37 15.21 14.13 6.89
N LYS A 38 15.02 14.13 5.56
CA LYS A 38 15.86 13.37 4.63
C LYS A 38 17.32 13.80 4.74
N ASP A 39 17.58 15.10 4.74
CA ASP A 39 18.94 15.64 4.83
C ASP A 39 19.57 15.35 6.20
N ALA A 40 18.80 15.44 7.28
CA ALA A 40 19.26 15.07 8.61
C ALA A 40 19.69 13.60 8.68
N ILE A 41 18.92 12.68 8.09
CA ILE A 41 19.24 11.25 8.09
C ILE A 41 20.42 10.93 7.17
N ILE A 42 20.53 11.60 6.02
CA ILE A 42 21.72 11.50 5.17
C ILE A 42 22.95 11.97 5.94
N ASN A 43 22.86 13.08 6.69
CA ASN A 43 23.96 13.60 7.49
C ASN A 43 24.35 12.63 8.61
N ILE A 44 23.38 12.10 9.36
CA ILE A 44 23.62 11.08 10.38
C ILE A 44 24.35 9.87 9.79
N LEU A 45 23.86 9.32 8.68
CA LEU A 45 24.46 8.14 8.05
C LEU A 45 25.83 8.42 7.43
N ASN A 46 26.08 9.62 6.90
CA ASN A 46 27.43 10.03 6.47
C ASN A 46 28.39 10.09 7.67
N SER A 47 27.95 10.65 8.80
CA SER A 47 28.78 10.68 10.03
C SER A 47 29.08 9.28 10.55
N CYS A 48 28.17 8.32 10.39
CA CYS A 48 28.38 6.93 10.77
C CYS A 48 29.45 6.21 9.95
N GLN A 49 29.80 6.68 8.74
CA GLN A 49 30.79 6.01 7.87
C GLN A 49 32.20 6.03 8.47
N TYR A 50 32.48 6.96 9.37
CA TYR A 50 33.79 7.13 9.98
C TYR A 50 33.90 6.49 11.37
N VAL A 51 32.86 5.75 11.80
CA VAL A 51 32.78 5.13 13.12
C VAL A 51 32.71 3.62 12.97
N ASN A 52 33.48 2.89 13.78
CA ASN A 52 33.44 1.43 13.82
C ASN A 52 32.04 0.93 14.21
N GLY A 53 31.58 -0.16 13.57
CA GLY A 53 30.24 -0.70 13.76
C GLY A 53 29.93 -1.14 15.20
N ASN A 54 30.91 -1.66 15.95
CA ASN A 54 30.71 -2.01 17.37
C ASN A 54 30.54 -0.76 18.25
N THR A 55 31.36 0.26 18.01
CA THR A 55 31.25 1.56 18.71
C THR A 55 29.92 2.22 18.41
N LEU A 56 29.51 2.22 17.14
CA LEU A 56 28.24 2.81 16.73
C LEU A 56 27.04 2.06 17.31
N ARG A 57 27.11 0.73 17.37
CA ARG A 57 26.10 -0.10 18.05
C ARG A 57 25.97 0.29 19.52
N MET A 58 27.07 0.40 20.26
CA MET A 58 27.04 0.84 21.65
C MET A 58 26.42 2.23 21.81
N ILE A 59 26.78 3.18 20.93
CA ILE A 59 26.23 4.55 20.97
C ILE A 59 24.72 4.53 20.71
N PHE A 60 24.25 3.79 19.71
CA PHE A 60 22.82 3.72 19.42
C PHE A 60 22.04 2.99 20.51
N ASP A 61 22.58 1.90 21.04
CA ASP A 61 21.95 1.17 22.16
C ASP A 61 21.77 2.13 23.36
N ASP A 62 22.81 2.91 23.71
CA ASP A 62 22.73 3.93 24.77
C ASP A 62 21.72 5.05 24.45
N ILE A 63 21.68 5.55 23.21
CA ILE A 63 20.69 6.55 22.78
C ILE A 63 19.27 6.00 22.91
N PHE A 64 19.02 4.78 22.43
CA PHE A 64 17.69 4.19 22.45
C PHE A 64 17.24 3.90 23.89
N ASP A 65 18.11 3.34 24.71
CA ASP A 65 17.82 3.04 26.12
C ASP A 65 17.52 4.31 26.93
N ASN A 66 18.23 5.41 26.67
CA ASN A 66 18.00 6.68 27.35
C ASN A 66 16.86 7.51 26.74
N SER A 67 16.53 7.30 25.47
CA SER A 67 15.40 8.01 24.81
C SER A 67 14.04 7.62 25.37
N VAL A 68 13.90 6.38 25.87
CA VAL A 68 12.67 5.88 26.50
C VAL A 68 12.42 6.52 27.87
N GLN A 69 13.46 6.98 28.57
CA GLN A 69 13.31 7.58 29.92
C GLN A 69 12.66 8.98 29.89
N MET A 70 12.70 9.70 28.77
CA MET A 70 12.17 11.06 28.65
C MET A 70 10.65 11.15 28.42
N PHE A 71 9.96 10.02 28.20
CA PHE A 71 8.51 9.97 27.96
C PHE A 71 7.71 9.36 29.11
N THR A 72 8.23 9.43 30.35
CA THR A 72 7.38 9.17 31.52
C THR A 72 6.55 10.44 31.77
N PRO A 73 5.22 10.44 31.52
CA PRO A 73 4.42 11.62 31.79
C PRO A 73 4.55 11.96 33.28
N PRO A 74 4.67 13.25 33.67
CA PRO A 74 4.77 13.62 35.06
C PRO A 74 3.54 13.08 35.77
N ARG A 75 3.78 12.13 36.68
CA ARG A 75 2.76 11.54 37.54
C ARG A 75 2.09 12.72 38.24
N THR A 76 0.84 12.98 37.89
CA THR A 76 0.10 14.16 38.35
C THR A 76 -0.01 14.06 39.86
N ALA A 77 0.86 14.79 40.56
CA ALA A 77 0.73 14.99 41.97
C ALA A 77 -0.58 15.76 42.17
N VAL A 78 -1.51 15.13 42.88
CA VAL A 78 -2.69 15.80 43.42
C VAL A 78 -2.16 16.81 44.43
N THR A 79 -2.09 18.09 44.03
CA THR A 79 -1.85 19.19 44.96
C THR A 79 -3.07 20.10 44.98
N THR A 80 -3.73 20.01 46.12
CA THR A 80 -4.76 20.88 46.66
C THR A 80 -4.35 22.36 46.56
N ALA A 81 -5.36 23.19 46.34
CA ALA A 81 -5.32 24.65 46.27
C ALA A 81 -4.45 25.31 47.35
N ASN A 82 -3.71 26.35 46.95
CA ASN A 82 -3.83 27.70 47.50
C ASN A 82 -2.97 28.71 46.69
N LYS A 83 -3.63 29.78 46.23
CA LYS A 83 -3.04 31.06 45.80
C LYS A 83 -2.58 31.84 47.05
N PRO A 84 -1.58 32.76 46.99
CA PRO A 84 -1.79 34.06 46.34
C PRO A 84 -0.59 34.74 45.63
N VAL A 85 -0.98 35.53 44.62
CA VAL A 85 -0.52 36.85 44.15
C VAL A 85 0.71 37.50 44.83
N VAL A 86 1.74 37.85 44.03
CA VAL A 86 2.53 39.11 44.12
C VAL A 86 2.98 39.52 42.69
N LYS A 87 3.02 40.84 42.45
CA LYS A 87 3.31 41.60 41.22
C LYS A 87 4.80 41.94 41.03
N GLU A 88 5.11 42.42 39.81
CA GLU A 88 6.18 43.37 39.40
C GLU A 88 7.63 42.78 39.38
N GLU A 89 8.53 43.08 38.44
CA GLU A 89 8.75 44.31 37.66
C GLU A 89 9.68 44.06 36.43
N GLU A 90 9.77 45.09 35.60
CA GLU A 90 10.50 45.36 34.35
C GLU A 90 11.99 44.94 34.23
N GLY A 91 12.53 44.89 32.99
CA GLY A 91 13.97 45.05 32.78
C GLY A 91 14.58 44.62 31.44
N HIS A 92 14.64 45.58 30.50
CA HIS A 92 15.48 45.77 29.32
C HIS A 92 16.73 44.90 28.98
N GLY A 93 16.97 44.77 27.66
CA GLY A 93 18.28 44.65 26.99
C GLY A 93 18.18 43.73 25.76
N SER A 94 18.05 44.14 24.50
CA SER A 94 18.77 45.07 23.60
C SER A 94 20.17 44.62 23.16
N THR A 95 20.38 44.72 21.83
CA THR A 95 21.60 44.66 20.99
C THR A 95 22.06 43.28 20.50
N SER A 96 22.52 43.04 19.28
CA SER A 96 22.52 43.74 17.97
C SER A 96 23.42 42.95 16.99
N HIS A 97 23.16 43.04 15.67
CA HIS A 97 24.14 43.01 14.55
C HIS A 97 25.04 41.75 14.35
N ALA A 98 25.46 41.33 13.16
CA ALA A 98 25.36 41.82 11.79
C ALA A 98 25.69 40.69 10.77
N ASP A 99 25.20 40.89 9.54
CA ASP A 99 25.84 40.70 8.22
C ASP A 99 26.59 39.39 7.90
N ALA A 100 26.09 38.61 6.94
CA ALA A 100 26.21 38.77 5.48
C ALA A 100 27.55 38.26 4.93
N SER A 101 27.49 37.25 4.05
CA SER A 101 28.42 37.15 2.94
C SER A 101 27.79 36.39 1.77
N LYS A 102 27.94 36.98 0.59
CA LYS A 102 27.33 36.65 -0.69
C LYS A 102 28.48 36.63 -1.70
N LEU A 103 28.71 35.52 -2.39
CA LEU A 103 29.56 35.37 -3.60
C LEU A 103 29.53 33.87 -3.95
N GLY A 104 29.30 33.35 -5.16
CA GLY A 104 29.26 33.92 -6.51
C GLY A 104 29.92 32.90 -7.46
N SER A 105 29.31 32.69 -8.65
CA SER A 105 29.85 32.04 -9.87
C SER A 105 30.20 30.53 -9.81
N GLU A 106 30.21 29.74 -10.88
CA GLU A 106 29.71 29.71 -12.27
C GLU A 106 30.28 28.42 -12.88
N GLY A 107 29.56 27.79 -13.82
CA GLY A 107 30.11 26.83 -14.79
C GLY A 107 30.37 25.40 -14.27
N THR A 108 30.29 24.32 -15.04
CA THR A 108 30.07 24.11 -16.48
C THR A 108 29.74 22.62 -16.64
N GLU A 109 28.85 22.27 -17.59
CA GLU A 109 28.71 20.90 -18.13
C GLU A 109 30.06 20.35 -18.64
N PRO A 110 30.24 19.02 -18.64
CA PRO A 110 30.14 18.32 -19.93
C PRO A 110 29.53 16.90 -19.86
N THR A 111 28.72 16.58 -20.87
CA THR A 111 28.62 15.24 -21.50
C THR A 111 29.63 15.24 -22.69
N PRO A 112 29.95 14.15 -23.45
CA PRO A 112 29.48 12.74 -23.50
C PRO A 112 30.66 11.72 -23.66
N LEU A 113 30.51 10.38 -23.78
CA LEU A 113 30.24 9.57 -24.99
C LEU A 113 30.64 8.08 -24.79
N TYR A 114 29.94 7.17 -25.50
CA TYR A 114 30.26 5.76 -25.88
C TYR A 114 30.39 4.70 -24.75
N ASP A 115 30.06 3.41 -24.92
CA ASP A 115 29.92 2.59 -26.12
C ASP A 115 28.96 1.39 -25.90
N SER A 116 28.48 0.87 -27.02
CA SER A 116 27.69 -0.34 -27.22
C SER A 116 28.50 -1.59 -26.92
N THR A 117 27.85 -2.67 -26.47
CA THR A 117 28.07 -3.99 -27.09
C THR A 117 26.96 -4.96 -26.73
N ASP A 118 26.40 -5.53 -27.80
CA ASP A 118 25.64 -6.76 -27.84
C ASP A 118 26.38 -7.92 -27.15
N ASN A 119 25.62 -8.84 -26.56
CA ASN A 119 25.78 -10.24 -26.95
C ASN A 119 24.56 -11.07 -26.57
N GLU A 120 23.99 -11.64 -27.63
CA GLU A 120 23.19 -12.84 -27.65
C GLU A 120 23.89 -13.97 -26.88
N ASN A 121 23.12 -14.76 -26.14
CA ASN A 121 23.19 -16.21 -26.36
C ASN A 121 22.01 -16.93 -25.72
N GLU A 122 21.31 -17.63 -26.59
CA GLU A 122 20.42 -18.75 -26.33
C GLU A 122 21.19 -19.87 -25.62
N HIS A 123 20.53 -20.58 -24.70
CA HIS A 123 20.66 -22.04 -24.68
C HIS A 123 19.46 -22.73 -24.03
N THR A 124 18.83 -23.54 -24.87
CA THR A 124 17.81 -24.56 -24.62
C THR A 124 18.45 -25.86 -24.12
N THR A 125 17.92 -26.49 -23.06
CA THR A 125 17.76 -27.96 -22.83
C THR A 125 17.15 -28.14 -21.42
N GLN A 126 15.95 -28.69 -21.18
CA GLN A 126 15.30 -29.99 -21.49
C GLN A 126 15.73 -31.16 -20.57
N SER A 127 14.72 -31.90 -20.09
CA SER A 127 14.71 -33.23 -19.42
C SER A 127 15.23 -33.30 -17.99
N ASP A 128 14.79 -34.18 -17.10
CA ASP A 128 13.59 -35.02 -16.86
C ASP A 128 13.87 -35.69 -15.50
N GLU A 129 12.92 -36.49 -15.01
CA GLU A 129 13.07 -37.56 -14.00
C GLU A 129 12.66 -37.25 -12.55
N GLU A 130 11.40 -37.60 -12.33
CA GLU A 130 10.84 -38.40 -11.24
C GLU A 130 11.84 -39.09 -10.30
N SER A 131 11.55 -39.00 -8.99
CA SER A 131 11.83 -40.09 -8.07
C SER A 131 10.82 -40.08 -6.93
N GLN A 132 9.91 -41.05 -7.00
CA GLN A 132 9.08 -41.54 -5.91
C GLN A 132 9.97 -42.23 -4.87
N SER A 133 9.69 -42.02 -3.58
CA SER A 133 9.95 -43.05 -2.57
C SER A 133 8.95 -42.94 -1.42
N ASP A 134 8.10 -43.97 -1.34
CA ASP A 134 7.28 -44.36 -0.20
C ASP A 134 8.16 -44.94 0.91
N TYR A 135 7.94 -44.57 2.17
CA TYR A 135 8.16 -45.47 3.33
C TYR A 135 7.33 -45.02 4.56
N ARG A 136 6.28 -45.82 4.81
CA ARG A 136 5.71 -46.35 6.07
C ARG A 136 5.86 -45.63 7.43
N ASP A 137 4.68 -45.43 8.04
CA ASP A 137 4.20 -45.92 9.35
C ASP A 137 5.17 -46.03 10.55
N SER A 138 4.85 -45.29 11.61
CA SER A 138 4.99 -45.75 12.99
C SER A 138 3.98 -44.99 13.88
N ASP A 139 2.98 -45.72 14.35
CA ASP A 139 2.22 -45.40 15.57
C ASP A 139 3.14 -45.52 16.80
N ASP A 140 3.01 -44.62 17.77
CA ASP A 140 2.39 -44.89 19.09
C ASP A 140 2.69 -43.81 20.17
N GLU A 141 1.69 -43.63 21.04
CA GLU A 141 1.75 -43.15 22.43
C GLU A 141 1.91 -41.64 22.77
N GLU A 142 0.76 -40.97 22.77
CA GLU A 142 0.04 -40.39 23.94
C GLU A 142 0.77 -39.77 25.17
N LEU A 143 0.17 -38.65 25.62
CA LEU A 143 0.05 -38.09 26.99
C LEU A 143 0.86 -36.83 27.41
N LYS A 144 0.04 -35.81 27.73
CA LYS A 144 0.17 -34.80 28.81
C LYS A 144 1.00 -33.54 28.54
N SER A 145 0.31 -32.53 27.99
CA SER A 145 0.36 -31.15 28.56
C SER A 145 -0.90 -30.35 28.20
N LYS A 146 -2.05 -30.76 28.73
CA LYS A 146 -3.19 -29.84 28.95
C LYS A 146 -3.07 -29.29 30.35
N ILE A 147 -2.85 -27.98 30.47
CA ILE A 147 -3.48 -27.05 31.42
C ILE A 147 -3.00 -25.64 31.02
N ASN A 148 -3.95 -24.71 30.88
CA ASN A 148 -3.80 -23.27 30.57
C ASN A 148 -3.94 -22.78 29.10
N LYS A 149 -4.91 -23.32 28.34
CA LYS A 149 -5.56 -22.57 27.24
C LYS A 149 -7.07 -22.82 27.23
N SER A 150 -7.74 -22.42 28.30
CA SER A 150 -9.20 -22.36 28.37
C SER A 150 -9.61 -20.94 28.72
N ILE A 151 -9.66 -20.06 27.72
CA ILE A 151 -10.52 -18.88 27.53
C ILE A 151 -10.07 -18.33 26.17
N ILE A 152 -10.75 -18.77 25.11
CA ILE A 152 -11.10 -18.12 23.83
C ILE A 152 -11.66 -19.30 22.99
N THR A 153 -12.82 -19.78 23.41
CA THR A 153 -13.67 -20.64 22.60
C THR A 153 -14.97 -19.88 22.42
N ARG A 154 -14.91 -18.84 21.59
CA ARG A 154 -16.12 -18.32 20.95
C ARG A 154 -16.17 -18.92 19.56
N ASN A 155 -16.89 -20.03 19.48
CA ASN A 155 -17.42 -20.59 18.25
C ASN A 155 -18.17 -19.49 17.50
N ASN A 156 -17.75 -19.23 16.27
CA ASN A 156 -18.61 -18.84 15.17
C ASN A 156 -17.91 -19.31 13.89
N ASP A 157 -18.52 -20.29 13.22
CA ASP A 157 -18.03 -20.93 12.00
C ASP A 157 -17.66 -19.90 10.93
N LEU A 158 -16.35 -19.70 10.79
CA LEU A 158 -15.68 -19.16 9.62
C LEU A 158 -14.94 -20.28 8.90
N SER A 159 -15.48 -21.50 8.92
CA SER A 159 -15.04 -22.53 8.00
C SER A 159 -15.28 -22.02 6.58
N LEU A 160 -14.20 -21.72 5.87
CA LEU A 160 -14.26 -21.43 4.43
C LEU A 160 -15.03 -22.56 3.76
N PRO A 161 -16.06 -22.25 2.97
CA PRO A 161 -16.60 -23.22 2.02
C PRO A 161 -15.44 -23.88 1.26
N SER A 162 -15.49 -25.19 1.06
CA SER A 162 -14.39 -25.95 0.42
C SER A 162 -13.97 -25.36 -0.93
N PHE A 163 -14.92 -24.80 -1.68
CA PHE A 163 -14.64 -24.13 -2.95
C PHE A 163 -13.80 -22.84 -2.82
N LEU A 164 -13.83 -22.18 -1.66
CA LEU A 164 -13.03 -20.98 -1.38
C LEU A 164 -11.67 -21.31 -0.76
N GLN A 165 -11.44 -22.53 -0.28
CA GLN A 165 -10.15 -22.88 0.37
C GLN A 165 -8.97 -22.75 -0.59
N TYR A 166 -9.18 -22.96 -1.88
CA TYR A 166 -8.16 -22.79 -2.93
C TYR A 166 -8.04 -21.35 -3.45
N THR A 167 -8.97 -20.48 -3.05
CA THR A 167 -9.20 -19.16 -3.65
C THR A 167 -8.83 -18.05 -2.65
N VAL A 168 -9.29 -18.18 -1.40
CA VAL A 168 -9.08 -17.22 -0.33
C VAL A 168 -8.04 -17.76 0.65
N THR A 169 -6.96 -17.00 0.85
CA THR A 169 -5.88 -17.41 1.76
C THR A 169 -6.35 -17.44 3.22
N LYS A 170 -5.67 -18.24 4.07
CA LYS A 170 -5.90 -18.23 5.52
C LYS A 170 -5.74 -16.84 6.13
N SER A 171 -4.80 -16.05 5.60
CA SER A 171 -4.56 -14.66 6.01
C SER A 171 -5.75 -13.76 5.70
N ALA A 172 -6.31 -13.85 4.47
CA ALA A 172 -7.51 -13.13 4.07
C ALA A 172 -8.73 -13.44 4.96
N CYS A 173 -8.87 -14.69 5.41
CA CYS A 173 -9.93 -15.05 6.36
C CYS A 173 -9.71 -14.47 7.75
N ASN A 174 -8.46 -14.36 8.20
CA ASN A 174 -8.15 -13.71 9.45
C ASN A 174 -8.45 -12.21 9.38
N ASP A 175 -8.04 -11.54 8.29
CA ASP A 175 -8.37 -10.12 8.07
C ASP A 175 -9.88 -9.90 8.04
N LEU A 176 -10.63 -10.73 7.31
CA LEU A 176 -12.09 -10.67 7.30
C LEU A 176 -12.68 -10.85 8.71
N ARG A 177 -12.16 -11.79 9.51
CA ARG A 177 -12.62 -11.97 10.90
C ARG A 177 -12.38 -10.71 11.72
N VAL A 178 -11.21 -10.09 11.61
CA VAL A 178 -10.87 -8.85 12.34
C VAL A 178 -11.78 -7.71 11.91
N MET A 179 -12.04 -7.58 10.61
CA MET A 179 -12.96 -6.60 10.03
C MET A 179 -14.38 -6.77 10.57
N LEU A 180 -14.91 -7.99 10.58
CA LEU A 180 -16.26 -8.25 11.08
C LEU A 180 -16.39 -8.09 12.60
N SER A 181 -15.30 -8.35 13.34
CA SER A 181 -15.27 -8.14 14.79
C SER A 181 -15.28 -6.66 15.18
N ASN A 182 -14.88 -5.77 14.26
CA ASN A 182 -14.72 -4.34 14.49
C ASN A 182 -15.50 -3.51 13.46
N LEU A 183 -16.72 -3.95 13.14
CA LEU A 183 -17.53 -3.44 12.04
C LEU A 183 -17.53 -1.91 11.87
N ARG A 184 -17.79 -1.16 12.96
CA ARG A 184 -17.87 0.30 12.89
C ARG A 184 -16.56 0.92 12.42
N VAL A 185 -15.45 0.48 13.01
CA VAL A 185 -14.10 0.92 12.64
C VAL A 185 -13.81 0.55 11.19
N THR A 186 -14.15 -0.68 10.78
CA THR A 186 -13.96 -1.13 9.39
C THR A 186 -14.77 -0.30 8.41
N LYS A 187 -16.02 0.06 8.73
CA LYS A 187 -16.84 0.95 7.88
C LYS A 187 -16.17 2.31 7.72
N ASP A 188 -15.62 2.87 8.81
CA ASP A 188 -14.95 4.16 8.80
C ASP A 188 -13.64 4.12 7.96
N ILE A 189 -12.86 3.04 8.10
CA ILE A 189 -11.68 2.78 7.26
C ILE A 189 -12.08 2.65 5.78
N PHE A 190 -13.13 1.88 5.46
CA PHE A 190 -13.61 1.75 4.08
C PHE A 190 -13.99 3.10 3.47
N ARG A 191 -14.75 3.93 4.22
CA ARG A 191 -15.14 5.27 3.74
C ARG A 191 -13.93 6.16 3.50
N SER A 192 -13.00 6.20 4.46
CA SER A 192 -11.77 6.98 4.33
C SER A 192 -10.96 6.53 3.11
N ARG A 193 -10.71 5.22 2.99
CA ARG A 193 -10.03 4.60 1.84
C ARG A 193 -10.73 4.94 0.52
N MET A 194 -12.04 4.76 0.43
CA MET A 194 -12.82 5.04 -0.79
C MET A 194 -12.79 6.52 -1.17
N ASN A 195 -12.87 7.44 -0.21
CA ASN A 195 -12.77 8.88 -0.48
C ASN A 195 -11.37 9.27 -0.98
N ILE A 196 -10.32 8.82 -0.29
CA ILE A 196 -8.93 9.05 -0.70
C ILE A 196 -8.70 8.55 -2.13
N ILE A 197 -9.16 7.33 -2.43
CA ILE A 197 -8.98 6.72 -3.76
C ILE A 197 -9.81 7.44 -4.82
N LYS A 198 -11.08 7.77 -4.53
CA LYS A 198 -11.95 8.51 -5.45
C LYS A 198 -11.32 9.84 -5.87
N ASP A 199 -10.70 10.54 -4.94
CA ASP A 199 -10.10 11.86 -5.20
C ASP A 199 -8.65 11.76 -5.69
N SER A 200 -8.09 10.56 -5.79
CA SER A 200 -6.71 10.34 -6.21
C SER A 200 -6.48 10.37 -7.71
N PHE A 201 -7.53 10.29 -8.53
CA PHE A 201 -7.41 10.36 -9.98
C PHE A 201 -8.72 10.82 -10.64
N LYS A 202 -8.63 11.26 -11.90
CA LYS A 202 -9.78 11.53 -12.77
C LYS A 202 -9.56 10.93 -14.16
N ILE A 203 -10.62 10.37 -14.72
CA ILE A 203 -10.66 9.90 -16.11
C ILE A 203 -11.58 10.82 -16.88
N HIS A 204 -10.99 11.66 -17.72
CA HIS A 204 -11.73 12.57 -18.61
C HIS A 204 -12.06 11.82 -19.88
N TYR A 205 -13.30 11.36 -20.03
CA TYR A 205 -13.76 10.62 -21.19
C TYR A 205 -14.82 11.39 -21.97
N LYS A 206 -14.67 11.44 -23.29
CA LYS A 206 -15.67 11.96 -24.22
C LYS A 206 -15.84 10.96 -25.36
N LEU A 207 -17.07 10.46 -25.54
CA LEU A 207 -17.38 9.60 -26.67
C LEU A 207 -17.26 10.42 -27.97
N ARG A 208 -16.34 10.01 -28.84
CA ARG A 208 -16.11 10.70 -30.11
C ARG A 208 -17.32 10.49 -31.02
N SER A 209 -18.07 11.57 -31.27
CA SER A 209 -19.10 11.56 -32.31
C SER A 209 -18.45 11.40 -33.68
N GLN A 210 -19.01 10.55 -34.54
CA GLN A 210 -18.50 10.27 -35.89
C GLN A 210 -18.37 11.54 -36.75
N ASN A 211 -19.06 12.62 -36.39
CA ASN A 211 -19.12 13.86 -37.16
C ASN A 211 -18.23 14.99 -36.62
N SER A 212 -17.43 14.75 -35.56
CA SER A 212 -16.57 15.79 -34.98
C SER A 212 -15.08 15.51 -35.25
N PRO A 213 -14.39 16.38 -36.01
CA PRO A 213 -12.97 16.27 -36.28
C PRO A 213 -12.08 16.69 -35.09
N SER A 214 -12.56 16.56 -33.85
CA SER A 214 -11.82 16.93 -32.64
C SER A 214 -10.42 16.29 -32.62
N THR A 215 -9.43 17.12 -32.29
CA THR A 215 -8.02 16.74 -32.04
C THR A 215 -7.77 16.38 -30.57
N GLU A 216 -8.72 16.61 -29.66
CA GLU A 216 -8.59 16.23 -28.24
C GLU A 216 -8.62 14.70 -28.07
N PRO A 217 -7.82 14.14 -27.15
CA PRO A 217 -7.85 12.71 -26.86
C PRO A 217 -9.21 12.30 -26.29
N ASN A 218 -9.75 11.17 -26.79
CA ASN A 218 -11.06 10.64 -26.36
C ASN A 218 -11.09 10.28 -24.86
N CYS A 219 -9.92 9.97 -24.28
CA CYS A 219 -9.75 9.64 -22.87
C CYS A 219 -8.43 10.25 -22.39
N ARG A 220 -8.46 10.94 -21.26
CA ARG A 220 -7.26 11.48 -20.60
C ARG A 220 -7.28 11.11 -19.12
N PHE A 221 -6.13 10.70 -18.61
CA PHE A 221 -5.94 10.40 -17.19
C PHE A 221 -5.26 11.56 -16.48
N GLU A 222 -5.77 11.89 -15.29
CA GLU A 222 -5.18 12.84 -14.36
C GLU A 222 -4.97 12.11 -13.05
N ILE A 223 -3.72 11.74 -12.76
CA ILE A 223 -3.36 11.09 -11.49
C ILE A 223 -2.93 12.19 -10.51
N ILE A 224 -3.71 12.36 -9.45
CA ILE A 224 -3.50 13.40 -8.43
C ILE A 224 -2.55 12.87 -7.35
N ASN A 225 -2.82 11.65 -6.87
CA ASN A 225 -1.97 10.95 -5.90
C ASN A 225 -1.47 9.64 -6.49
N HIS A 226 -0.15 9.43 -6.44
CA HIS A 226 0.48 8.20 -6.90
C HIS A 226 0.63 7.22 -5.75
N PHE A 227 -0.14 6.12 -5.79
CA PHE A 227 0.03 5.02 -4.86
C PHE A 227 0.88 3.91 -5.47
N ASN A 228 1.70 3.27 -4.65
CA ASN A 228 2.43 2.08 -5.05
C ASN A 228 1.44 0.93 -5.31
N TYR A 229 1.37 0.42 -6.55
CA TYR A 229 0.44 -0.65 -6.93
C TYR A 229 0.65 -1.97 -6.18
N ARG A 230 1.79 -2.13 -5.48
CA ARG A 230 2.06 -3.31 -4.64
C ARG A 230 1.35 -3.22 -3.29
N GLU A 231 1.02 -2.02 -2.84
CA GLU A 231 0.37 -1.74 -1.57
C GLU A 231 -1.16 -1.73 -1.72
N SER A 232 -1.88 -1.86 -0.61
CA SER A 232 -3.34 -1.95 -0.61
C SER A 232 -4.01 -0.74 -1.28
N MET A 233 -3.55 0.48 -0.98
CA MET A 233 -4.11 1.71 -1.57
C MET A 233 -3.89 1.74 -3.09
N GLY A 234 -2.70 1.40 -3.58
CA GLY A 234 -2.43 1.36 -5.03
C GLY A 234 -3.21 0.26 -5.74
N GLN A 235 -3.43 -0.88 -5.08
CA GLN A 235 -4.33 -1.90 -5.61
C GLN A 235 -5.77 -1.38 -5.68
N CYS A 236 -6.28 -0.69 -4.65
CA CYS A 236 -7.61 -0.09 -4.67
C CYS A 236 -7.75 0.94 -5.81
N GLN A 237 -6.75 1.81 -5.98
CA GLN A 237 -6.71 2.80 -7.06
C GLN A 237 -6.79 2.12 -8.43
N LEU A 238 -5.93 1.13 -8.65
CA LEU A 238 -5.87 0.39 -9.90
C LEU A 238 -7.17 -0.38 -10.18
N ASN A 239 -7.80 -0.94 -9.14
CA ASN A 239 -9.08 -1.65 -9.24
C ASN A 239 -10.20 -0.71 -9.71
N LEU A 240 -10.27 0.50 -9.15
CA LEU A 240 -11.29 1.48 -9.52
C LEU A 240 -11.04 2.02 -10.94
N ILE A 241 -9.79 2.31 -11.31
CA ILE A 241 -9.42 2.69 -12.69
C ILE A 241 -9.81 1.59 -13.67
N ALA A 242 -9.48 0.33 -13.35
CA ALA A 242 -9.79 -0.81 -14.21
C ALA A 242 -11.30 -0.97 -14.42
N TYR A 243 -12.10 -0.81 -13.35
CA TYR A 243 -13.55 -0.79 -13.43
C TYR A 243 -14.08 0.32 -14.36
N GLN A 244 -13.63 1.56 -14.16
CA GLN A 244 -14.09 2.71 -14.96
C GLN A 244 -13.71 2.57 -16.44
N LEU A 245 -12.52 2.08 -16.74
CA LEU A 245 -12.14 1.75 -18.11
C LEU A 245 -12.98 0.62 -18.72
N GLY A 246 -13.35 -0.39 -17.91
CA GLY A 246 -14.28 -1.43 -18.33
C GLY A 246 -15.66 -0.89 -18.71
N LYS A 247 -16.16 0.11 -17.98
CA LYS A 247 -17.41 0.82 -18.33
C LYS A 247 -17.27 1.67 -19.58
N ILE A 248 -16.15 2.35 -19.77
CA ILE A 248 -15.86 3.10 -21.01
C ILE A 248 -15.86 2.15 -22.21
N GLU A 249 -15.15 1.02 -22.14
CA GLU A 249 -15.12 0.04 -23.23
C GLU A 249 -16.51 -0.52 -23.55
N GLU A 250 -17.36 -0.75 -22.55
CA GLU A 250 -18.76 -1.16 -22.75
C GLU A 250 -19.56 -0.12 -23.53
N MET A 251 -19.51 1.15 -23.12
CA MET A 251 -20.18 2.24 -23.85
C MET A 251 -19.69 2.36 -25.30
N GLU A 252 -18.38 2.17 -25.53
CA GLU A 252 -17.83 2.20 -26.88
C GLU A 252 -18.24 1.00 -27.73
N LYS A 253 -18.40 -0.19 -27.13
CA LYS A 253 -18.92 -1.37 -27.84
C LYS A 253 -20.34 -1.17 -28.35
N GLU A 254 -21.14 -0.36 -27.65
CA GLU A 254 -22.50 -0.03 -28.06
C GLU A 254 -22.54 1.02 -29.18
N ALA A 255 -21.56 1.94 -29.22
CA ALA A 255 -21.58 3.10 -30.11
C ALA A 255 -20.62 3.02 -31.33
N LEU A 256 -19.56 2.23 -31.25
CA LEU A 256 -18.45 2.22 -32.21
C LEU A 256 -18.21 0.82 -32.81
N SER A 257 -17.52 0.78 -33.95
CA SER A 257 -17.11 -0.49 -34.53
C SER A 257 -16.10 -1.23 -33.65
N THR A 258 -16.12 -2.57 -33.65
CA THR A 258 -15.18 -3.41 -32.89
C THR A 258 -13.71 -3.06 -33.17
N LYS A 259 -13.39 -2.67 -34.41
CA LYS A 259 -12.05 -2.23 -34.80
C LYS A 259 -11.66 -0.94 -34.08
N GLN A 260 -12.58 0.04 -34.01
CA GLN A 260 -12.32 1.31 -33.33
C GLN A 260 -12.19 1.12 -31.81
N VAL A 261 -13.07 0.32 -31.20
CA VAL A 261 -12.97 -0.03 -29.77
C VAL A 261 -11.60 -0.62 -29.44
N LYS A 262 -11.11 -1.54 -30.28
CA LYS A 262 -9.78 -2.16 -30.09
C LYS A 262 -8.65 -1.13 -30.15
N VAL A 263 -8.72 -0.17 -31.08
CA VAL A 263 -7.72 0.91 -31.22
C VAL A 263 -7.75 1.83 -30.01
N ASN A 264 -8.93 2.34 -29.64
CA ASN A 264 -9.13 3.20 -28.47
C ASN A 264 -8.61 2.54 -27.20
N ARG A 265 -8.96 1.28 -27.00
CA ARG A 265 -8.52 0.47 -25.88
C ARG A 265 -7.00 0.39 -25.75
N CYS A 266 -6.28 0.12 -26.84
CA CYS A 266 -4.81 0.11 -26.83
C CYS A 266 -4.24 1.47 -26.44
N GLN A 267 -4.82 2.55 -26.97
CA GLN A 267 -4.41 3.92 -26.65
C GLN A 267 -4.61 4.22 -25.16
N TYR A 268 -5.76 3.87 -24.58
CA TYR A 268 -6.05 4.12 -23.17
C TYR A 268 -5.06 3.44 -22.24
N TYR A 269 -4.63 2.23 -22.55
CA TYR A 269 -3.65 1.53 -21.72
C TYR A 269 -2.24 2.11 -21.86
N TYR A 270 -1.86 2.54 -23.06
CA TYR A 270 -0.64 3.29 -23.24
C TYR A 270 -0.66 4.59 -22.42
N ASP A 271 -1.70 5.40 -22.58
CA ASP A 271 -1.83 6.68 -21.87
C ASP A 271 -1.87 6.50 -20.35
N LEU A 272 -2.60 5.49 -19.85
CA LEU A 272 -2.62 5.16 -18.42
C LEU A 272 -1.23 4.78 -17.91
N SER A 273 -0.48 3.96 -18.66
CA SER A 273 0.87 3.55 -18.26
C SER A 273 1.83 4.74 -18.14
N VAL A 274 1.70 5.71 -19.04
CA VAL A 274 2.44 6.98 -19.01
C VAL A 274 2.00 7.81 -17.81
N SER A 275 0.69 7.97 -17.59
CA SER A 275 0.16 8.79 -16.50
C SER A 275 0.46 8.23 -15.11
N LEU A 276 0.55 6.91 -14.94
CA LEU A 276 0.95 6.29 -13.67
C LEU A 276 2.47 6.40 -13.42
N ASN A 277 3.26 6.79 -14.42
CA ASN A 277 4.73 6.77 -14.40
C ASN A 277 5.29 5.38 -14.02
N GLU A 278 4.66 4.34 -14.54
CA GLU A 278 5.00 2.94 -14.26
C GLU A 278 5.51 2.27 -15.54
N PRO A 279 6.80 2.45 -15.89
CA PRO A 279 7.37 1.90 -17.12
C PRO A 279 7.33 0.36 -17.17
N LYS A 280 7.12 -0.31 -16.02
CA LYS A 280 6.91 -1.76 -15.96
C LYS A 280 5.52 -2.19 -16.42
N MET A 281 4.50 -1.35 -16.24
CA MET A 281 3.17 -1.56 -16.82
C MET A 281 3.17 -1.34 -18.33
N ALA A 282 4.06 -0.48 -18.84
CA ALA A 282 4.26 -0.22 -20.27
C ALA A 282 5.00 -1.37 -21.01
N ARG A 283 5.46 -2.42 -20.32
CA ARG A 283 6.03 -3.60 -20.98
C ARG A 283 4.92 -4.50 -21.53
N ASP A 284 5.10 -5.01 -22.75
CA ASP A 284 4.10 -5.71 -23.57
C ASP A 284 3.28 -6.81 -22.89
N SER A 285 3.82 -7.50 -21.87
CA SER A 285 3.11 -8.58 -21.19
C SER A 285 1.98 -8.08 -20.29
N GLN A 286 2.13 -6.93 -19.62
CA GLN A 286 1.09 -6.39 -18.74
C GLN A 286 0.05 -5.55 -19.49
N VAL A 287 0.45 -4.86 -20.56
CA VAL A 287 -0.47 -4.14 -21.46
C VAL A 287 -1.49 -5.07 -22.12
N LYS A 288 -1.10 -6.33 -22.41
CA LYS A 288 -2.01 -7.35 -22.96
C LYS A 288 -3.00 -7.90 -21.92
N GLU A 289 -2.59 -7.99 -20.65
CA GLU A 289 -3.44 -8.54 -19.59
C GLU A 289 -4.40 -7.52 -18.98
N PHE A 290 -4.01 -6.25 -18.97
CA PHE A 290 -4.82 -5.19 -18.37
C PHE A 290 -6.22 -5.02 -19.00
N PRO A 291 -6.44 -5.19 -20.32
CA PRO A 291 -7.80 -5.25 -20.86
C PRO A 291 -8.70 -6.32 -20.24
N ARG A 292 -8.16 -7.53 -20.11
CA ARG A 292 -8.87 -8.62 -19.45
C ARG A 292 -9.12 -8.28 -17.97
N TYR A 293 -8.21 -7.52 -17.36
CA TYR A 293 -8.37 -7.05 -16.00
C TYR A 293 -9.51 -6.04 -15.85
N CYS A 294 -9.63 -5.06 -16.76
CA CYS A 294 -10.75 -4.11 -16.79
C CYS A 294 -12.10 -4.82 -16.92
N GLU A 295 -12.20 -5.78 -17.85
CA GLU A 295 -13.42 -6.57 -18.03
C GLU A 295 -13.79 -7.36 -16.76
N ARG A 296 -12.80 -8.00 -16.12
CA ARG A 296 -13.02 -8.74 -14.88
C ARG A 296 -13.39 -7.83 -13.71
N ALA A 297 -12.76 -6.67 -13.58
CA ALA A 297 -13.10 -5.69 -12.55
C ALA A 297 -14.57 -5.22 -12.70
N LYS A 298 -15.01 -4.96 -13.94
CA LYS A 298 -16.42 -4.65 -14.24
C LYS A 298 -17.37 -5.76 -13.76
N GLN A 299 -17.11 -7.00 -14.16
CA GLN A 299 -17.92 -8.15 -13.76
C GLN A 299 -17.95 -8.37 -12.24
N VAL A 300 -16.83 -8.15 -11.55
CA VAL A 300 -16.76 -8.22 -10.07
C VAL A 300 -17.67 -7.20 -9.43
N VAL A 301 -17.64 -5.95 -9.89
CA VAL A 301 -18.51 -4.90 -9.35
C VAL A 301 -19.98 -5.23 -9.62
N GLU A 302 -20.33 -5.63 -10.83
CA GLU A 302 -21.71 -5.96 -11.22
C GLU A 302 -22.27 -7.15 -10.44
N LYS A 303 -21.45 -8.18 -10.19
CA LYS A 303 -21.90 -9.42 -9.55
C LYS A 303 -21.77 -9.39 -8.02
N LEU A 304 -20.73 -8.76 -7.47
CA LEU A 304 -20.36 -8.84 -6.05
C LEU A 304 -20.51 -7.50 -5.30
N GLY A 305 -20.50 -6.37 -6.02
CA GLY A 305 -20.60 -5.02 -5.46
C GLY A 305 -19.28 -4.26 -5.42
N VAL A 306 -19.37 -2.92 -5.38
CA VAL A 306 -18.21 -2.01 -5.53
C VAL A 306 -17.22 -2.07 -4.37
N TYR A 307 -17.69 -2.33 -3.14
CA TYR A 307 -16.85 -2.38 -1.94
C TYR A 307 -15.73 -3.43 -2.04
N VAL A 308 -15.92 -4.46 -2.87
CA VAL A 308 -14.93 -5.51 -3.12
C VAL A 308 -13.63 -4.93 -3.68
N LEU A 309 -13.70 -3.89 -4.51
CA LEU A 309 -12.51 -3.25 -5.07
C LEU A 309 -11.59 -2.62 -4.02
N PHE A 310 -12.11 -2.37 -2.81
CA PHE A 310 -11.44 -1.64 -1.73
C PHE A 310 -10.98 -2.54 -0.57
N MET A 311 -11.03 -3.86 -0.74
CA MET A 311 -10.50 -4.85 0.22
C MET A 311 -9.54 -5.85 -0.45
N PRO A 312 -8.44 -5.38 -1.06
CA PRO A 312 -7.46 -6.24 -1.71
C PRO A 312 -6.88 -7.33 -0.79
N GLU A 313 -6.92 -7.13 0.53
CA GLU A 313 -6.47 -8.08 1.54
C GLU A 313 -7.32 -9.35 1.57
N ILE A 314 -8.62 -9.22 1.26
CA ILE A 314 -9.58 -10.33 1.18
C ILE A 314 -9.70 -10.81 -0.26
N MET A 315 -9.80 -9.85 -1.19
CA MET A 315 -10.03 -10.09 -2.60
C MET A 315 -8.92 -9.39 -3.40
N PRO A 316 -7.74 -10.00 -3.56
CA PRO A 316 -6.65 -9.37 -4.28
C PRO A 316 -6.91 -9.34 -5.80
N PRO A 317 -6.28 -8.42 -6.56
CA PRO A 317 -6.36 -8.36 -8.02
C PRO A 317 -6.14 -9.70 -8.74
N THR A 318 -5.22 -10.51 -8.23
CA THR A 318 -4.89 -11.84 -8.74
C THR A 318 -6.06 -12.81 -8.65
N LEU A 319 -6.94 -12.62 -7.67
CA LEU A 319 -8.11 -13.45 -7.45
C LEU A 319 -9.18 -13.20 -8.50
N TYR A 320 -9.52 -11.93 -8.75
CA TYR A 320 -10.50 -11.54 -9.77
C TYR A 320 -10.11 -12.03 -11.16
N ARG A 321 -8.80 -12.00 -11.46
CA ARG A 321 -8.26 -12.43 -12.76
C ARG A 321 -8.43 -13.92 -13.01
N LYS A 322 -8.40 -14.74 -11.95
CA LYS A 322 -8.44 -16.21 -12.01
C LYS A 322 -9.82 -16.79 -11.74
N MET A 323 -10.73 -16.02 -11.15
CA MET A 323 -12.08 -16.48 -10.83
C MET A 323 -12.85 -16.84 -12.10
N ARG A 324 -13.46 -18.04 -12.13
CA ARG A 324 -14.30 -18.48 -13.24
C ARG A 324 -15.71 -17.95 -13.05
N ASP A 325 -16.45 -17.81 -14.15
CA ASP A 325 -17.81 -17.29 -14.12
C ASP A 325 -18.77 -18.12 -13.24
N ALA A 326 -18.55 -19.43 -13.17
CA ALA A 326 -19.30 -20.34 -12.30
C ALA A 326 -19.04 -20.16 -10.80
N ASP A 327 -17.91 -19.53 -10.42
CA ASP A 327 -17.53 -19.34 -9.01
C ASP A 327 -18.16 -18.05 -8.42
N PHE A 328 -18.60 -17.11 -9.27
CA PHE A 328 -19.20 -15.83 -8.83
C PHE A 328 -20.45 -15.97 -7.96
N PRO A 329 -21.46 -16.80 -8.30
CA PRO A 329 -22.66 -16.93 -7.46
C PRO A 329 -22.31 -17.37 -6.04
N ARG A 330 -21.41 -18.35 -5.92
CA ARG A 330 -20.98 -18.87 -4.62
C ARG A 330 -20.19 -17.84 -3.82
N MET A 331 -19.31 -17.08 -4.50
CA MET A 331 -18.59 -15.97 -3.87
C MET A 331 -19.55 -14.87 -3.40
N LYS A 332 -20.56 -14.55 -4.22
CA LYS A 332 -21.61 -13.60 -3.88
C LYS A 332 -22.36 -14.05 -2.63
N ASP A 333 -22.80 -15.29 -2.55
CA ASP A 333 -23.53 -15.80 -1.37
C ASP A 333 -22.68 -15.73 -0.09
N TYR A 334 -21.38 -16.05 -0.20
CA TYR A 334 -20.45 -15.92 0.91
C TYR A 334 -20.29 -14.47 1.37
N LEU A 335 -20.04 -13.55 0.42
CA LEU A 335 -19.90 -12.13 0.71
C LEU A 335 -21.22 -11.50 1.20
N ASP A 336 -22.36 -11.96 0.72
CA ASP A 336 -23.67 -11.48 1.17
C ASP A 336 -23.95 -11.95 2.60
N SER A 337 -23.57 -13.19 2.93
CA SER A 337 -23.68 -13.73 4.28
C SER A 337 -22.76 -13.01 5.28
N LYS A 338 -21.52 -12.69 4.88
CA LYS A 338 -20.49 -12.19 5.80
C LYS A 338 -20.32 -10.67 5.75
N CYS A 339 -20.41 -10.07 4.57
CA CYS A 339 -20.02 -8.69 4.27
C CYS A 339 -21.19 -7.80 3.81
N SER A 340 -22.45 -8.26 3.91
CA SER A 340 -23.64 -7.47 3.50
C SER A 340 -23.67 -6.08 4.12
N GLN A 341 -23.16 -5.94 5.33
CA GLN A 341 -23.10 -4.69 6.06
C GLN A 341 -22.17 -3.63 5.43
N PHE A 342 -21.32 -3.99 4.46
CA PHE A 342 -20.44 -3.05 3.77
C PHE A 342 -20.99 -2.58 2.42
N LYS A 343 -22.09 -3.16 1.94
CA LYS A 343 -22.68 -2.85 0.62
C LYS A 343 -23.24 -1.44 0.52
N ASP A 344 -23.69 -0.88 1.63
CA ASP A 344 -24.30 0.44 1.73
C ASP A 344 -23.27 1.57 1.83
N ILE A 345 -21.97 1.25 1.97
CA ILE A 345 -20.92 2.24 2.15
C ILE A 345 -20.75 3.10 0.91
N ALA A 346 -20.82 2.50 -0.28
CA ALA A 346 -20.63 3.20 -1.53
C ALA A 346 -21.49 2.60 -2.63
N ARG A 347 -21.84 3.44 -3.61
CA ARG A 347 -22.53 3.08 -4.83
C ARG A 347 -21.85 3.74 -6.01
N LEU A 348 -22.22 3.31 -7.21
CA LEU A 348 -21.78 3.93 -8.45
C LEU A 348 -22.95 4.67 -9.07
N ASP A 349 -22.68 5.83 -9.67
CA ASP A 349 -23.67 6.54 -10.48
C ASP A 349 -23.81 5.89 -11.88
N GLY A 350 -24.71 6.41 -12.70
CA GLY A 350 -24.91 5.91 -14.08
C GLY A 350 -23.68 6.03 -14.98
N ASN A 351 -22.72 6.88 -14.61
CA ASN A 351 -21.47 7.10 -15.33
C ASN A 351 -20.31 6.27 -14.75
N GLY A 352 -20.55 5.46 -13.71
CA GLY A 352 -19.51 4.67 -13.04
C GLY A 352 -18.62 5.46 -12.07
N ASN A 353 -19.03 6.66 -11.65
CA ASN A 353 -18.33 7.42 -10.62
C ASN A 353 -18.69 6.90 -9.23
N LEU A 354 -17.69 6.82 -8.34
CA LEU A 354 -17.89 6.38 -6.96
C LEU A 354 -18.59 7.46 -6.12
N ILE A 355 -19.70 7.09 -5.50
CA ILE A 355 -20.39 7.88 -4.49
C ILE A 355 -20.27 7.15 -3.16
N VAL A 356 -19.55 7.75 -2.21
CA VAL A 356 -19.37 7.23 -0.85
C VAL A 356 -20.41 7.87 0.07
N SER A 357 -21.00 7.07 0.97
CA SER A 357 -21.98 7.55 1.95
C SER A 357 -21.37 8.60 2.90
N GLU A 358 -22.11 9.68 3.15
CA GLU A 358 -21.66 10.87 3.89
C GLU A 358 -21.48 10.68 5.40
N GLN A 359 -21.69 9.47 5.94
CA GLN A 359 -21.40 9.20 7.34
C GLN A 359 -19.89 9.22 7.56
N THR A 360 -19.32 10.40 7.76
CA THR A 360 -17.91 10.57 8.08
C THR A 360 -17.61 9.89 9.41
N GLY A 361 -17.02 8.72 9.31
CA GLY A 361 -16.29 8.10 10.40
C GLY A 361 -15.07 8.97 10.70
N ASP A 362 -14.99 9.49 11.92
CA ASP A 362 -13.82 10.23 12.37
C ASP A 362 -12.68 9.24 12.65
N LEU A 363 -11.88 8.96 11.61
CA LEU A 363 -10.74 8.05 11.69
C LEU A 363 -9.73 8.50 12.77
N SER A 364 -9.70 9.81 13.08
CA SER A 364 -8.82 10.37 14.11
C SER A 364 -9.21 9.93 15.53
N LYS A 365 -10.50 9.62 15.78
CA LYS A 365 -10.93 9.03 17.05
C LYS A 365 -10.41 7.61 17.23
N PHE A 366 -10.25 6.88 16.12
CA PHE A 366 -9.75 5.51 16.15
C PHE A 366 -8.22 5.45 16.27
N LEU A 367 -7.50 6.30 15.54
CA LEU A 367 -6.04 6.40 15.65
C LEU A 367 -5.57 6.85 17.05
N LYS A 368 -6.48 7.43 17.85
CA LYS A 368 -6.23 7.86 19.23
C LYS A 368 -6.57 6.82 20.30
N THR A 369 -7.22 5.70 19.95
CA THR A 369 -7.56 4.66 20.96
C THR A 369 -6.37 3.72 21.20
N ASP A 370 -6.09 3.43 22.48
CA ASP A 370 -4.96 2.60 22.95
C ASP A 370 -5.02 1.12 22.52
N ILE A 371 -6.07 0.68 21.83
CA ILE A 371 -6.22 -0.71 21.35
C ILE A 371 -5.84 -0.77 19.87
N PRO A 372 -4.68 -1.37 19.52
CA PRO A 372 -4.24 -1.44 18.13
C PRO A 372 -5.18 -2.32 17.30
N TYR A 373 -5.68 -1.78 16.19
CA TYR A 373 -6.37 -2.57 15.18
C TYR A 373 -5.35 -3.32 14.35
N ASN A 374 -5.09 -4.56 14.74
CA ASN A 374 -4.12 -5.43 14.09
C ASN A 374 -4.72 -6.06 12.82
N SER A 375 -4.84 -5.27 11.76
CA SER A 375 -5.17 -5.76 10.42
C SER A 375 -4.43 -4.96 9.37
N ARG A 376 -4.07 -5.65 8.29
CA ARG A 376 -3.48 -5.04 7.09
C ARG A 376 -4.43 -4.04 6.41
N PHE A 377 -5.70 -4.07 6.78
CA PHE A 377 -6.73 -3.16 6.28
C PHE A 377 -6.55 -1.69 6.74
N VAL A 378 -5.80 -1.42 7.80
CA VAL A 378 -5.54 -0.03 8.27
C VAL A 378 -4.30 0.58 7.63
N ASP A 379 -3.62 -0.15 6.73
CA ASP A 379 -2.42 0.36 6.11
C ASP A 379 -2.79 1.43 5.06
N PHE A 380 -2.55 2.69 5.42
CA PHE A 380 -2.74 3.88 4.60
C PHE A 380 -1.40 4.49 4.17
N SER A 381 -0.32 3.71 4.10
CA SER A 381 0.99 4.19 3.65
C SER A 381 0.84 5.04 2.37
N LEU A 382 1.19 6.32 2.49
CA LEU A 382 1.22 7.32 1.42
C LEU A 382 2.62 7.40 0.82
#